data_AF-A0A9E0EZW8-F1
#
_entry.id   AF-A0A9E0EZW8-F1
#
_cell.length_a   1.000
_cell.length_b   1.000
_cell.length_c   1.000
_cell.angle_alpha   90.00
_cell.angle_beta   90.00
_cell.angle_gamma   90.00
#
_symmetry.space_group_name_H-M   'P 1'
#
loop_
_entity.id
_entity.type
_entity.pdbx_description
1 polymer ?
#
loop_
_entity_poly.entity_id
_entity_poly.type
_entity_poly.pdbx_seq_one_letter_code
_entity_poly.pdbx_strand_id
1 'polypeptide(L)'
;ICEWGDRKPWLWGAQVGGQLWRTTADIRDKWKSLQPVKNARELHGTGAGILDILDYSLDYDSYAGPGHWNDMDMLIVGLYGKKGPSGDLGGVGCTDTEYQSQMSLWSIMNSPLAATNDVRKMNAETKRILLNEEVIAINQDALGKQAVCKIKNESWNVFVKPLANGDFAIAVLNRTDGSQNSKINFADLGLNGNYEIRDLWEHKVVGKGKKWNGKVKSHETKLFRLKKI
;
A
#
# COMPACT_ATOMS: atom_id res chain seq x y z
N ILE A 1 -9.12 9.11 14.62
CA ILE A 1 -10.23 8.27 15.13
C ILE A 1 -9.78 6.80 15.06
N CYS A 2 -9.76 6.08 16.18
CA CYS A 2 -9.33 4.68 16.22
C CYS A 2 -10.47 3.82 16.75
N GLU A 3 -11.35 3.38 15.85
CA GLU A 3 -12.46 2.47 16.16
C GLU A 3 -12.57 1.31 15.16
N TRP A 4 -11.46 1.04 14.47
CA TRP A 4 -11.27 -0.14 13.64
C TRP A 4 -12.22 -0.29 12.44
N GLY A 5 -12.90 0.78 12.04
CA GLY A 5 -13.79 0.79 10.88
C GLY A 5 -15.21 0.28 11.16
N ASP A 6 -15.52 -0.19 12.38
CA ASP A 6 -16.79 -0.83 12.73
C ASP A 6 -18.00 0.07 12.44
N ARG A 7 -17.86 1.37 12.72
CA ARG A 7 -18.93 2.36 12.55
C ARG A 7 -18.74 3.19 11.28
N LYS A 8 -17.93 2.71 10.33
CA LYS A 8 -17.70 3.34 9.02
C LYS A 8 -17.24 4.80 9.16
N PRO A 9 -16.08 5.05 9.78
CA PRO A 9 -15.64 6.40 10.14
C PRO A 9 -15.33 7.26 8.92
N TRP A 10 -15.15 6.67 7.74
CA TRP A 10 -15.09 7.40 6.47
C TRP A 10 -16.39 8.16 6.13
N LEU A 11 -17.54 7.84 6.75
CA LEU A 11 -18.80 8.55 6.53
C LEU A 11 -19.04 9.76 7.44
N TRP A 12 -18.36 9.83 8.59
CA TRP A 12 -18.65 10.83 9.63
C TRP A 12 -17.41 11.43 10.31
N GLY A 13 -16.26 10.78 10.18
CA GLY A 13 -15.04 11.13 10.91
C GLY A 13 -14.57 12.56 10.64
N ALA A 14 -14.61 12.98 9.37
CA ALA A 14 -14.29 14.36 9.00
C ALA A 14 -15.28 15.37 9.61
N GLN A 15 -16.57 15.05 9.69
CA GLN A 15 -17.62 15.95 10.18
C GLN A 15 -17.46 16.28 11.67
N VAL A 16 -16.82 15.39 12.44
CA VAL A 16 -16.54 15.58 13.86
C VAL A 16 -15.11 16.07 14.14
N GLY A 17 -14.38 16.51 13.11
CA GLY A 17 -13.03 17.07 13.22
C GLY A 17 -11.90 16.03 13.20
N GLY A 18 -12.18 14.77 12.84
CA GLY A 18 -11.15 13.76 12.66
C GLY A 18 -10.32 14.00 11.40
N GLN A 19 -8.99 13.99 11.54
CA GLN A 19 -8.04 14.16 10.42
C GLN A 19 -7.52 12.84 9.85
N LEU A 20 -7.80 11.74 10.53
CA LEU A 20 -7.58 10.39 10.03
C LEU A 20 -8.46 9.41 10.80
N TRP A 21 -8.80 8.28 10.19
CA TRP A 21 -9.56 7.21 10.84
C TRP A 21 -9.14 5.83 10.42
N ARG A 22 -8.97 4.95 11.41
CA ARG A 22 -8.68 3.53 11.18
C ARG A 22 -9.81 2.88 10.38
N THR A 23 -9.45 2.20 9.30
CA THR A 23 -10.40 1.50 8.41
C THR A 23 -10.58 0.02 8.79
N THR A 24 -9.65 -0.54 9.56
CA THR A 24 -9.63 -1.96 9.95
C THR A 24 -9.11 -2.16 11.38
N ALA A 25 -9.16 -3.40 11.87
CA ALA A 25 -8.46 -3.88 13.06
C ALA A 25 -6.93 -3.68 12.98
N ASP A 26 -6.25 -3.92 14.11
CA ASP A 26 -4.81 -3.66 14.25
C ASP A 26 -3.98 -4.54 13.32
N ILE A 27 -2.97 -3.93 12.70
CA ILE A 27 -1.98 -4.65 11.92
C ILE A 27 -1.07 -5.49 12.81
N ARG A 28 -0.77 -6.70 12.35
CA ARG A 28 0.25 -7.59 12.90
C ARG A 28 1.33 -7.81 11.87
N ASP A 29 2.52 -8.14 12.35
CA ASP A 29 3.69 -8.35 11.49
C ASP A 29 3.56 -9.66 10.70
N LYS A 30 2.71 -9.64 9.68
CA LYS A 30 2.38 -10.78 8.82
C LYS A 30 1.82 -10.30 7.49
N TRP A 31 2.05 -11.08 6.44
CA TRP A 31 1.59 -10.75 5.09
C TRP A 31 0.07 -10.78 4.94
N LYS A 32 -0.57 -11.80 5.53
CA LYS A 32 -2.02 -12.01 5.54
C LYS A 32 -2.42 -12.79 6.78
N SER A 33 -3.72 -12.94 7.03
CA SER A 33 -4.23 -13.76 8.13
C SER A 33 -3.80 -15.22 7.98
N LEU A 34 -3.38 -15.81 9.11
CA LEU A 34 -2.91 -17.20 9.17
C LEU A 34 -4.05 -18.22 9.10
N GLN A 35 -5.28 -17.76 9.26
CA GLN A 35 -6.51 -18.53 9.13
C GLN A 35 -7.48 -17.74 8.24
N PRO A 36 -8.39 -18.40 7.52
CA PRO A 36 -9.41 -17.73 6.73
C PRO A 36 -10.26 -16.78 7.60
N VAL A 37 -10.46 -15.56 7.10
CA VAL A 37 -11.24 -14.51 7.74
C VAL A 37 -12.49 -14.25 6.90
N LYS A 38 -13.67 -14.27 7.51
CA LYS A 38 -14.94 -14.09 6.77
C LYS A 38 -15.38 -12.64 6.65
N ASN A 39 -14.98 -11.80 7.59
CA ASN A 39 -15.34 -10.38 7.65
C ASN A 39 -14.31 -9.60 8.47
N ALA A 40 -14.28 -8.27 8.31
CA ALA A 40 -13.31 -7.40 8.97
C ALA A 40 -13.33 -7.51 10.52
N ARG A 41 -14.49 -7.78 11.12
CA ARG A 41 -14.63 -7.84 12.59
C ARG A 41 -13.90 -9.03 13.21
N GLU A 42 -13.77 -10.14 12.48
CA GLU A 42 -12.97 -11.30 12.93
C GLU A 42 -11.48 -10.94 13.12
N LEU A 43 -10.98 -9.90 12.42
CA LEU A 43 -9.61 -9.41 12.58
C LEU A 43 -9.37 -8.77 13.96
N HIS A 44 -10.40 -8.43 14.74
CA HIS A 44 -10.22 -7.80 16.05
C HIS A 44 -9.57 -8.76 17.05
N GLY A 45 -9.82 -10.07 16.91
CA GLY A 45 -9.23 -11.09 17.77
C GLY A 45 -7.87 -11.59 17.29
N THR A 46 -7.60 -11.56 15.99
CA THR A 46 -6.42 -12.18 15.37
C THR A 46 -5.40 -11.17 14.83
N GLY A 47 -5.81 -9.91 14.70
CA GLY A 47 -5.11 -8.86 13.98
C GLY A 47 -5.06 -9.10 12.46
N ALA A 48 -4.83 -8.03 11.72
CA ALA A 48 -4.79 -8.03 10.26
C ALA A 48 -3.36 -8.13 9.72
N GLY A 49 -3.16 -8.85 8.61
CA GLY A 49 -1.96 -8.75 7.81
C GLY A 49 -2.06 -7.65 6.75
N ILE A 50 -0.95 -7.39 6.04
CA ILE A 50 -0.88 -6.38 4.98
C ILE A 50 -2.01 -6.53 3.95
N LEU A 51 -2.22 -7.75 3.42
CA LEU A 51 -3.25 -8.01 2.42
C LEU A 51 -4.68 -7.89 2.97
N ASP A 52 -4.90 -8.28 4.23
CA ASP A 52 -6.23 -8.18 4.84
C ASP A 52 -6.64 -6.69 4.91
N ILE A 53 -5.73 -5.82 5.39
CA ILE A 53 -5.98 -4.39 5.48
C ILE A 53 -6.20 -3.78 4.10
N LEU A 54 -5.38 -4.15 3.12
CA LEU A 54 -5.51 -3.69 1.75
C LEU A 54 -6.90 -4.03 1.21
N ASP A 55 -7.33 -5.29 1.33
CA ASP A 55 -8.60 -5.77 0.77
C ASP A 55 -9.82 -5.07 1.37
N TYR A 56 -9.80 -4.76 2.67
CA TYR A 56 -10.87 -4.03 3.34
C TYR A 56 -10.82 -2.52 3.13
N SER A 57 -9.73 -1.96 2.60
CA SER A 57 -9.56 -0.50 2.42
C SER A 57 -9.70 -0.02 0.97
N LEU A 58 -9.93 -0.92 0.00
CA LEU A 58 -9.93 -0.61 -1.43
C LEU A 58 -10.97 0.44 -1.84
N ASP A 59 -12.16 0.40 -1.24
CA ASP A 59 -13.34 1.12 -1.71
C ASP A 59 -13.58 2.45 -0.97
N TYR A 60 -12.55 2.95 -0.29
CA TYR A 60 -12.65 4.16 0.54
C TYR A 60 -12.02 5.40 -0.10
N ASP A 61 -11.58 5.32 -1.36
CA ASP A 61 -10.86 6.37 -2.07
C ASP A 61 -11.63 7.71 -2.12
N SER A 62 -12.96 7.65 -2.28
CA SER A 62 -13.83 8.82 -2.34
C SER A 62 -13.99 9.57 -1.00
N TYR A 63 -13.56 8.98 0.12
CA TYR A 63 -13.69 9.56 1.45
C TYR A 63 -12.37 10.13 2.00
N ALA A 64 -11.24 9.94 1.30
CA ALA A 64 -9.95 10.48 1.70
C ALA A 64 -9.54 11.67 0.84
N GLY A 65 -8.86 12.63 1.46
CA GLY A 65 -8.36 13.82 0.80
C GLY A 65 -7.58 14.73 1.75
N PRO A 66 -7.08 15.88 1.25
CA PRO A 66 -6.36 16.83 2.08
C PRO A 66 -7.08 17.16 3.40
N GLY A 67 -6.42 16.85 4.52
CA GLY A 67 -6.91 17.11 5.86
C GLY A 67 -7.70 15.96 6.51
N HIS A 68 -7.98 14.87 5.81
CA HIS A 68 -8.70 13.72 6.36
C HIS A 68 -8.39 12.41 5.60
N TRP A 69 -7.83 11.43 6.30
CA TRP A 69 -7.23 10.25 5.66
C TRP A 69 -7.80 8.92 6.15
N ASN A 70 -7.94 7.96 5.23
CA ASN A 70 -8.11 6.55 5.60
C ASN A 70 -6.81 6.03 6.19
N ASP A 71 -6.87 5.54 7.42
CA ASP A 71 -5.72 5.02 8.16
C ASP A 71 -5.69 3.49 8.09
N MET A 72 -4.74 2.97 7.29
CA MET A 72 -4.46 1.55 7.15
C MET A 72 -3.58 1.01 8.30
N ASP A 73 -3.47 1.75 9.41
CA ASP A 73 -2.63 1.43 10.56
C ASP A 73 -1.12 1.53 10.27
N MET A 74 -0.31 1.22 11.29
CA MET A 74 1.14 1.43 11.29
C MET A 74 1.91 0.65 10.21
N LEU A 75 3.08 1.18 9.83
CA LEU A 75 4.08 0.44 9.05
C LEU A 75 4.82 -0.56 9.96
N ILE A 76 4.79 -1.84 9.58
CA ILE A 76 5.45 -2.96 10.28
C ILE A 76 6.86 -3.24 9.75
N VAL A 77 7.36 -2.38 8.86
CA VAL A 77 8.67 -2.49 8.22
C VAL A 77 9.78 -2.66 9.26
N GLY A 78 10.54 -3.74 9.13
CA GLY A 78 11.73 -3.98 9.96
C GLY A 78 11.45 -4.61 11.32
N LEU A 79 10.24 -5.11 11.58
CA LEU A 79 9.90 -5.81 12.82
C LEU A 79 10.44 -7.25 12.85
N TYR A 80 10.40 -7.97 11.72
CA TYR A 80 10.95 -9.32 11.52
C TYR A 80 10.45 -10.36 12.55
N GLY A 81 9.18 -10.27 12.95
CA GLY A 81 8.55 -11.19 13.91
C GLY A 81 9.12 -11.10 15.32
N LYS A 82 9.86 -10.02 15.64
CA LYS A 82 10.39 -9.80 16.99
C LYS A 82 9.26 -9.50 17.97
N LYS A 83 9.50 -9.79 19.25
CA LYS A 83 8.58 -9.51 20.35
C LYS A 83 8.11 -8.05 20.36
N GLY A 84 6.90 -7.82 20.85
CA GLY A 84 6.21 -6.53 20.83
C GLY A 84 4.77 -6.68 20.34
N PRO A 85 3.91 -5.63 20.44
CA PRO A 85 2.47 -5.76 20.21
C PRO A 85 2.09 -6.33 18.84
N SER A 86 2.81 -5.99 17.76
CA SER A 86 2.55 -6.52 16.43
C SER A 86 3.09 -7.95 16.23
N GLY A 87 4.01 -8.43 17.07
CA GLY A 87 4.59 -9.79 17.04
C GLY A 87 3.90 -10.74 18.02
N ASP A 88 3.83 -10.37 19.30
CA ASP A 88 3.28 -11.20 20.39
C ASP A 88 1.80 -11.55 20.20
N LEU A 89 1.07 -10.76 19.41
CA LEU A 89 -0.35 -10.96 19.08
C LEU A 89 -0.54 -11.56 17.68
N GLY A 90 0.35 -12.48 17.29
CA GLY A 90 0.23 -13.28 16.06
C GLY A 90 1.00 -12.75 14.85
N GLY A 91 1.98 -11.86 15.05
CA GLY A 91 2.93 -11.49 14.01
C GLY A 91 4.04 -12.52 13.92
N VAL A 92 4.30 -13.00 12.71
CA VAL A 92 5.29 -14.04 12.40
C VAL A 92 6.51 -13.49 11.65
N GLY A 93 6.48 -12.21 11.30
CA GLY A 93 7.46 -11.55 10.44
C GLY A 93 7.04 -11.53 8.97
N CYS A 94 7.64 -10.59 8.25
CA CYS A 94 7.58 -10.50 6.79
C CYS A 94 8.99 -10.46 6.21
N THR A 95 9.08 -10.77 4.92
CA THR A 95 10.28 -10.58 4.11
C THR A 95 10.47 -9.10 3.77
N ASP A 96 11.70 -8.71 3.40
CA ASP A 96 11.96 -7.33 2.94
C ASP A 96 11.13 -6.97 1.69
N THR A 97 10.79 -7.95 0.84
CA THR A 97 9.90 -7.76 -0.30
C THR A 97 8.48 -7.38 0.14
N GLU A 98 7.94 -8.08 1.14
CA GLU A 98 6.61 -7.79 1.70
C GLU A 98 6.58 -6.45 2.43
N TYR A 99 7.65 -6.10 3.17
CA TYR A 99 7.80 -4.78 3.78
C TYR A 99 7.89 -3.65 2.74
N GLN A 100 8.62 -3.86 1.65
CA GLN A 100 8.66 -2.94 0.53
C GLN A 100 7.28 -2.77 -0.13
N SER A 101 6.55 -3.88 -0.25
CA SER A 101 5.16 -3.87 -0.73
C SER A 101 4.25 -3.09 0.20
N GLN A 102 4.36 -3.26 1.53
CA GLN A 102 3.60 -2.46 2.49
C GLN A 102 3.85 -0.96 2.27
N MET A 103 5.12 -0.55 2.23
CA MET A 103 5.48 0.85 2.01
C MET A 103 4.89 1.40 0.70
N SER A 104 4.95 0.62 -0.37
CA SER A 104 4.39 0.99 -1.68
C SER A 104 2.87 1.14 -1.63
N LEU A 105 2.18 0.18 -1.02
CA LEU A 105 0.72 0.14 -0.93
C LEU A 105 0.19 1.26 -0.02
N TRP A 106 0.78 1.46 1.16
CA TRP A 106 0.37 2.56 2.06
C TRP A 106 0.62 3.91 1.40
N SER A 107 1.72 4.04 0.66
CA SER A 107 2.05 5.28 -0.04
C SER A 107 1.05 5.59 -1.14
N ILE A 108 0.75 4.63 -2.02
CA ILE A 108 -0.18 4.85 -3.14
C ILE A 108 -1.64 4.95 -2.67
N MET A 109 -2.00 4.31 -1.56
CA MET A 109 -3.33 4.41 -0.95
C MET A 109 -3.50 5.68 -0.09
N ASN A 110 -2.46 6.51 0.01
CA ASN A 110 -2.47 7.76 0.79
C ASN A 110 -2.76 7.57 2.29
N SER A 111 -2.39 6.41 2.84
CA SER A 111 -2.47 6.13 4.26
C SER A 111 -1.39 6.91 5.03
N PRO A 112 -1.62 7.27 6.31
CA PRO A 112 -0.55 7.70 7.20
C PRO A 112 0.64 6.73 7.19
N LEU A 113 1.85 7.27 7.13
CA LEU A 113 3.10 6.52 7.16
C LEU A 113 3.70 6.56 8.58
N ALA A 114 3.08 5.84 9.52
CA ALA A 114 3.51 5.78 10.91
C ALA A 114 4.37 4.54 11.18
N ALA A 115 5.69 4.70 11.24
CA ALA A 115 6.62 3.59 11.53
C ALA A 115 6.54 3.15 13.00
N THR A 116 6.48 1.83 13.23
CA THR A 116 6.37 1.25 14.60
C THR A 116 7.66 0.56 15.08
N ASN A 117 8.65 0.43 14.21
CA ASN A 117 9.93 -0.19 14.52
C ASN A 117 10.81 0.70 15.43
N ASP A 118 11.82 0.10 16.07
CA ASP A 118 12.83 0.86 16.81
C ASP A 118 13.77 1.59 15.83
N VAL A 119 13.46 2.87 15.56
CA VAL A 119 14.20 3.71 14.61
C VAL A 119 15.68 3.91 14.97
N ARG A 120 16.07 3.65 16.22
CA ARG A 120 17.48 3.73 16.68
C ARG A 120 18.33 2.58 16.15
N LYS A 121 17.69 1.48 15.71
CA LYS A 121 18.34 0.20 15.38
C LYS A 121 17.91 -0.36 14.01
N MET A 122 17.57 0.52 13.07
CA MET A 122 17.21 0.11 11.70
C MET A 122 18.41 -0.48 10.95
N ASN A 123 18.22 -1.66 10.38
CA ASN A 123 19.18 -2.24 9.44
C ASN A 123 19.14 -1.51 8.08
N ALA A 124 20.03 -1.89 7.15
CA ALA A 124 20.13 -1.25 5.84
C ALA A 124 18.83 -1.36 5.01
N GLU A 125 18.18 -2.53 4.99
CA GLU A 125 16.94 -2.73 4.24
C GLU A 125 15.76 -1.94 4.80
N THR A 126 15.61 -1.90 6.12
CA THR A 126 14.59 -1.07 6.79
C THR A 126 14.77 0.41 6.43
N LYS A 127 16.01 0.91 6.44
CA LYS A 127 16.31 2.29 6.01
C LYS A 127 16.02 2.49 4.52
N ARG A 128 16.43 1.56 3.65
CA ARG A 128 16.17 1.63 2.21
C ARG A 128 14.67 1.72 1.92
N ILE A 129 13.84 1.02 2.69
CA ILE A 129 12.38 1.03 2.54
C ILE A 129 11.78 2.33 3.09
N LEU A 130 12.06 2.67 4.35
CA LEU A 130 11.40 3.80 5.03
C LEU A 130 11.89 5.18 4.58
N LEU A 131 13.09 5.26 3.98
CA LEU A 131 13.68 6.54 3.54
C LEU A 131 13.64 6.72 2.02
N ASN A 132 12.87 5.93 1.28
CA ASN A 132 12.73 6.12 -0.15
C ASN A 132 11.92 7.39 -0.47
N GLU A 133 12.61 8.47 -0.81
CA GLU A 133 12.02 9.78 -1.08
C GLU A 133 11.03 9.77 -2.26
N GLU A 134 11.25 8.95 -3.28
CA GLU A 134 10.33 8.86 -4.43
C GLU A 134 9.02 8.19 -4.07
N VAL A 135 9.08 7.15 -3.23
CA VAL A 135 7.89 6.45 -2.72
C VAL A 135 7.13 7.36 -1.75
N ILE A 136 7.83 8.06 -0.85
CA ILE A 136 7.23 9.05 0.06
C ILE A 136 6.57 10.18 -0.73
N ALA A 137 7.19 10.66 -1.81
CA ALA A 137 6.62 11.70 -2.66
C ALA A 137 5.29 11.28 -3.31
N ILE A 138 5.06 9.98 -3.55
CA ILE A 138 3.74 9.50 -4.00
C ILE A 138 2.69 9.68 -2.90
N ASN A 139 3.02 9.40 -1.64
CA ASN A 139 2.12 9.59 -0.50
C ASN A 139 1.84 11.07 -0.21
N GLN A 140 2.87 11.91 -0.36
CA GLN A 140 2.82 13.34 -0.02
C GLN A 140 2.40 14.25 -1.19
N ASP A 141 2.06 13.68 -2.35
CA ASP A 141 1.62 14.44 -3.50
C ASP A 141 0.37 15.28 -3.17
N ALA A 142 0.43 16.56 -3.55
CA ALA A 142 -0.51 17.58 -3.12
C ALA A 142 -1.96 17.37 -3.59
N LEU A 143 -2.20 16.50 -4.57
CA LEU A 143 -3.56 16.15 -4.99
C LEU A 143 -4.26 15.32 -3.91
N GLY A 144 -3.51 14.63 -3.05
CA GLY A 144 -4.02 13.92 -1.88
C GLY A 144 -5.05 12.83 -2.22
N LYS A 145 -4.96 12.21 -3.41
CA LYS A 145 -5.93 11.18 -3.82
C LYS A 145 -5.45 9.78 -3.49
N GLN A 146 -6.23 9.04 -2.70
CA GLN A 146 -6.05 7.60 -2.60
C GLN A 146 -6.16 6.94 -3.99
N ALA A 147 -5.34 5.91 -4.25
CA ALA A 147 -5.40 5.17 -5.50
C ALA A 147 -6.68 4.35 -5.65
N VAL A 148 -7.06 4.13 -6.91
CA VAL A 148 -8.12 3.20 -7.29
C VAL A 148 -7.52 1.90 -7.80
N CYS A 149 -8.00 0.76 -7.32
CA CYS A 149 -7.65 -0.56 -7.84
C CYS A 149 -8.39 -0.81 -9.16
N LYS A 150 -7.67 -0.80 -10.28
CA LYS A 150 -8.24 -0.98 -11.64
C LYS A 150 -8.26 -2.45 -12.08
N ILE A 151 -7.31 -3.25 -11.61
CA ILE A 151 -7.28 -4.69 -11.85
C ILE A 151 -7.28 -5.38 -10.48
N LYS A 152 -8.24 -6.26 -10.26
CA LYS A 152 -8.36 -7.07 -9.04
C LYS A 152 -8.74 -8.50 -9.44
N ASN A 153 -7.80 -9.41 -9.27
CA ASN A 153 -8.02 -10.86 -9.42
C ASN A 153 -7.18 -11.63 -8.40
N GLU A 154 -7.20 -12.96 -8.47
CA GLU A 154 -6.49 -13.83 -7.53
C GLU A 154 -4.97 -13.55 -7.46
N SER A 155 -4.36 -13.17 -8.59
CA SER A 155 -2.92 -12.97 -8.69
C SER A 155 -2.50 -11.50 -8.57
N TRP A 156 -3.34 -10.58 -9.03
CA TRP A 156 -2.93 -9.19 -9.25
C TRP A 156 -3.86 -8.19 -8.61
N ASN A 157 -3.26 -7.20 -7.95
CA ASN A 157 -3.85 -5.87 -7.82
C ASN A 157 -3.03 -4.86 -8.61
N VAL A 158 -3.69 -4.05 -9.45
CA VAL A 158 -3.06 -2.90 -10.11
C VAL A 158 -3.80 -1.62 -9.74
N PHE A 159 -3.06 -0.71 -9.11
CA PHE A 159 -3.57 0.56 -8.60
C PHE A 159 -3.15 1.72 -9.49
N VAL A 160 -3.99 2.76 -9.54
CA VAL A 160 -3.70 4.01 -10.24
C VAL A 160 -3.99 5.19 -9.31
N LYS A 161 -3.02 6.08 -9.15
CA LYS A 161 -3.16 7.37 -8.45
C LYS A 161 -2.79 8.51 -9.40
N PRO A 162 -3.70 9.44 -9.72
CA PRO A 162 -3.30 10.68 -10.39
C PRO A 162 -2.45 11.53 -9.45
N LEU A 163 -1.48 12.25 -10.00
CA LEU A 163 -0.60 13.17 -9.28
C LEU A 163 -0.92 14.62 -9.66
N ALA A 164 -0.60 15.57 -8.76
CA ALA A 164 -0.95 16.98 -8.93
C ALA A 164 -0.37 17.61 -10.20
N ASN A 165 0.78 17.11 -10.67
CA ASN A 165 1.45 17.61 -11.86
C ASN A 165 0.96 16.99 -13.18
N GLY A 166 -0.09 16.14 -13.15
CA GLY A 166 -0.65 15.46 -14.31
C GLY A 166 -0.01 14.10 -14.64
N ASP A 167 1.00 13.67 -13.87
CA ASP A 167 1.53 12.30 -13.95
C ASP A 167 0.58 11.31 -13.26
N PHE A 168 0.88 10.02 -13.41
CA PHE A 168 0.22 8.95 -12.67
C PHE A 168 1.25 8.12 -11.90
N ALA A 169 0.92 7.70 -10.68
CA ALA A 169 1.57 6.57 -10.03
C ALA A 169 0.77 5.30 -10.29
N ILE A 170 1.45 4.19 -10.57
CA ILE A 170 0.83 2.87 -10.65
C ILE A 170 1.56 1.89 -9.73
N ALA A 171 0.82 1.05 -9.01
CA ALA A 171 1.39 -0.05 -8.23
C ALA A 171 0.89 -1.39 -8.79
N VAL A 172 1.81 -2.30 -9.10
CA VAL A 172 1.52 -3.65 -9.61
C VAL A 172 1.93 -4.64 -8.53
N LEU A 173 0.96 -5.15 -7.78
CA LEU A 173 1.15 -6.12 -6.70
C LEU A 173 0.93 -7.55 -7.22
N ASN A 174 1.94 -8.40 -7.05
CA ASN A 174 1.78 -9.85 -7.15
C ASN A 174 1.34 -10.41 -5.79
N ARG A 175 0.12 -10.96 -5.70
CA ARG A 175 -0.43 -11.52 -4.47
C ARG A 175 0.00 -12.96 -4.20
N THR A 176 0.62 -13.62 -5.18
CA THR A 176 0.91 -15.06 -5.13
C THR A 176 2.26 -15.37 -4.51
N ASP A 177 2.41 -16.61 -4.04
CA ASP A 177 3.65 -17.12 -3.42
C ASP A 177 4.79 -17.37 -4.43
N GLY A 178 4.56 -17.12 -5.74
CA GLY A 178 5.52 -17.35 -6.81
C GLY A 178 5.84 -16.11 -7.63
N SER A 179 7.03 -16.06 -8.24
CA SER A 179 7.33 -15.00 -9.22
C SER A 179 6.50 -15.19 -10.49
N GLN A 180 5.93 -14.11 -11.02
CA GLN A 180 5.11 -14.15 -12.23
C GLN A 180 5.50 -13.04 -13.22
N ASN A 181 5.26 -13.28 -14.50
CA ASN A 181 5.35 -12.24 -15.52
C ASN A 181 4.03 -11.49 -15.60
N SER A 182 4.08 -10.17 -15.48
CA SER A 182 2.92 -9.30 -15.67
C SER A 182 3.03 -8.56 -17.00
N LYS A 183 1.87 -8.36 -17.63
CA LYS A 183 1.71 -7.53 -18.83
C LYS A 183 0.57 -6.55 -18.55
N ILE A 184 0.90 -5.29 -18.40
CA ILE A 184 -0.05 -4.23 -18.05
C ILE A 184 -0.17 -3.29 -19.24
N ASN A 185 -1.30 -3.32 -19.93
CA ASN A 185 -1.62 -2.25 -20.89
C ASN A 185 -2.21 -1.08 -20.12
N PHE A 186 -1.70 0.12 -20.35
CA PHE A 186 -2.15 1.30 -19.63
C PHE A 186 -3.59 1.69 -19.98
N ALA A 187 -4.08 1.29 -21.17
CA ALA A 187 -5.49 1.46 -21.54
C ALA A 187 -6.45 0.68 -20.61
N ASP A 188 -6.05 -0.51 -20.14
CA ASP A 188 -6.85 -1.32 -19.19
C ASP A 188 -6.98 -0.62 -17.82
N LEU A 189 -6.08 0.33 -17.55
CA LEU A 189 -6.09 1.19 -16.36
C LEU A 189 -6.85 2.51 -16.57
N GLY A 190 -7.37 2.74 -17.78
CA GLY A 190 -8.00 4.01 -18.19
C GLY A 190 -7.00 5.10 -18.60
N LEU A 191 -5.73 4.75 -18.83
CA LEU A 191 -4.66 5.69 -19.15
C LEU A 191 -4.34 5.65 -20.66
N ASN A 192 -4.79 6.68 -21.38
CA ASN A 192 -4.59 6.81 -22.82
C ASN A 192 -3.39 7.71 -23.14
N GLY A 193 -2.33 7.13 -23.70
CA GLY A 193 -1.12 7.88 -24.10
C GLY A 193 0.13 7.00 -24.11
N ASN A 194 1.25 7.60 -24.50
CA ASN A 194 2.57 7.05 -24.24
C ASN A 194 3.11 7.66 -22.95
N TYR A 195 3.83 6.87 -22.18
CA TYR A 195 4.41 7.31 -20.93
C TYR A 195 5.88 6.91 -20.84
N GLU A 196 6.69 7.76 -20.25
CA GLU A 196 7.95 7.37 -19.64
C GLU A 196 7.67 6.68 -18.31
N ILE A 197 8.24 5.50 -18.12
CA ILE A 197 7.97 4.60 -16.99
C ILE A 197 9.19 4.61 -16.08
N ARG A 198 9.09 5.26 -14.92
CA ARG A 198 10.14 5.27 -13.90
C ARG A 198 9.79 4.31 -12.77
N ASP A 199 10.68 3.36 -12.48
CA ASP A 199 10.59 2.50 -11.30
C ASP A 199 11.15 3.24 -10.08
N LEU A 200 10.31 3.39 -9.06
CA LEU A 200 10.62 4.20 -7.86
C LEU A 200 11.49 3.45 -6.84
N TRP A 201 11.62 2.13 -6.97
CA TRP A 201 12.52 1.31 -6.15
C TRP A 201 13.88 1.12 -6.83
N GLU A 202 13.91 1.08 -8.16
CA GLU A 202 15.16 1.01 -8.94
C GLU A 202 15.72 2.40 -9.31
N HIS A 203 15.00 3.49 -8.99
CA HIS A 203 15.37 4.89 -9.25
C HIS A 203 15.77 5.18 -10.71
N LYS A 204 15.13 4.51 -11.67
CA LYS A 204 15.48 4.64 -13.10
C LYS A 204 14.28 4.51 -14.01
N VAL A 205 14.42 5.07 -15.22
CA VAL A 205 13.47 4.84 -16.31
C VAL A 205 13.68 3.42 -16.84
N VAL A 206 12.63 2.61 -16.80
CA VAL A 206 12.65 1.19 -17.22
C VAL A 206 11.98 0.97 -18.57
N GLY A 207 11.36 2.00 -19.15
CA GLY A 207 10.76 1.91 -20.48
C GLY A 207 9.97 3.15 -20.88
N LYS A 208 9.51 3.13 -22.12
CA LYS A 208 8.60 4.13 -22.70
C LYS A 208 7.52 3.45 -23.53
N GLY A 209 6.27 3.88 -23.42
CA GLY A 209 5.17 3.39 -24.27
C GLY A 209 3.82 3.31 -23.59
N LYS A 210 2.94 2.46 -24.13
CA LYS A 210 1.53 2.28 -23.69
C LYS A 210 1.32 1.08 -22.77
N LYS A 211 2.39 0.36 -22.43
CA LYS A 211 2.34 -0.85 -21.64
C LYS A 211 3.64 -1.06 -20.88
N TRP A 212 3.56 -1.82 -19.80
CA TRP A 212 4.71 -2.35 -19.10
C TRP A 212 4.66 -3.88 -19.10
N ASN A 213 5.81 -4.53 -19.24
CA ASN A 213 5.95 -5.97 -19.11
C ASN A 213 7.16 -6.25 -18.24
N GLY A 214 7.05 -7.19 -17.31
CA GLY A 214 8.17 -7.54 -16.46
C GLY A 214 7.85 -8.66 -15.50
N LYS A 215 8.90 -9.19 -14.89
CA LYS A 215 8.80 -10.17 -13.81
C LYS A 215 8.56 -9.44 -12.49
N VAL A 216 7.55 -9.89 -11.74
CA VAL A 216 7.26 -9.45 -10.38
C VAL A 216 7.45 -10.65 -9.47
N LYS A 217 8.31 -10.53 -8.46
CA LYS A 217 8.59 -11.59 -7.48
C LYS A 217 7.34 -11.90 -6.66
N SER A 218 7.39 -13.02 -5.93
CA SER A 218 6.39 -13.35 -4.91
C SER A 218 6.21 -12.17 -3.96
N HIS A 219 4.97 -11.76 -3.75
CA HIS A 219 4.58 -10.68 -2.83
C HIS A 219 5.20 -9.30 -3.13
N GLU A 220 5.81 -9.09 -4.31
CA GLU A 220 6.41 -7.82 -4.71
C GLU A 220 5.35 -6.86 -5.26
N THR A 221 5.49 -5.60 -4.90
CA THR A 221 4.82 -4.47 -5.53
C THR A 221 5.83 -3.67 -6.33
N LYS A 222 5.67 -3.64 -7.64
CA LYS A 222 6.37 -2.67 -8.49
C LYS A 222 5.61 -1.34 -8.41
N LEU A 223 6.29 -0.26 -8.02
CA LEU A 223 5.73 1.09 -7.96
C LEU A 223 6.38 1.93 -9.04
N PHE A 224 5.57 2.46 -9.96
CA PHE A 224 6.03 3.28 -11.08
C PHE A 224 5.42 4.68 -11.02
N ARG A 225 6.19 5.66 -11.49
CA ARG A 225 5.67 6.95 -11.96
C ARG A 225 5.63 6.95 -13.48
N LEU A 226 4.48 7.33 -14.02
CA LEU A 226 4.19 7.46 -15.44
C LEU A 226 4.09 8.94 -15.79
N LYS A 227 5.05 9.43 -16.58
CA LYS A 227 5.04 10.78 -17.14
C LYS A 227 4.62 10.73 -18.60
N LYS A 228 3.57 11.46 -18.99
CA LYS A 228 3.07 11.45 -20.37
C LYS A 228 4.12 12.05 -21.33
N ILE A 229 4.29 11.43 -22.50
CA ILE A 229 5.21 11.85 -23.58
C ILE A 229 4.54 11.85 -24.95
#